data_AF-A0A3D5HZ43-F1
#
_entry.id   AF-A0A3D5HZ43-F1
#
_cell.length_a   1.000
_cell.length_b   1.000
_cell.length_c   1.000
_cell.angle_alpha   90.00
_cell.angle_beta   90.00
_cell.angle_gamma   90.00
#
_symmetry.space_group_name_H-M   'P 1'
#
loop_
_entity.id
_entity.type
_entity.pdbx_description
1 polymer ?
#
loop_
_entity_poly.entity_id
_entity_poly.type
_entity_poly.pdbx_seq_one_letter_code
_entity_poly.pdbx_strand_id
1 'polypeptide(L)'
;GAAAATGHVGLGGWWLFGLVMLWTPAHFWALALLLTDDYRSVGIPMLPVVKGPEVTGRAINRYAYATVAASLLGVLTLPSGGLFYGLMVLPFNGRLLQMAQRLGELPDDKQRAKGLFRWSILYLFGICLLLLLARTTMAADFSNQLISLLTLPPASAF
;
A
#
# COMPACT_ATOMS: atom_id res chain seq x y z
N GLY A 1 19.80 -2.57 12.17
CA GLY A 1 18.85 -1.88 11.27
C GLY A 1 18.91 -0.38 11.50
N ALA A 2 18.46 0.45 10.55
CA ALA A 2 18.65 1.91 10.58
C ALA A 2 18.25 2.60 11.91
N ALA A 3 17.21 2.12 12.61
CA ALA A 3 16.81 2.60 13.93
C ALA A 3 17.87 2.37 15.04
N ALA A 4 18.67 1.31 14.93
CA ALA A 4 19.79 1.03 15.82
C ALA A 4 21.06 1.84 15.47
N ALA A 5 21.12 2.41 14.25
CA ALA A 5 22.25 3.22 13.80
C ALA A 5 22.05 4.73 14.06
N THR A 6 20.80 5.22 14.14
CA THR A 6 20.49 6.65 14.35
C THR A 6 19.92 6.98 15.73
N GLY A 7 19.63 5.98 16.57
CA GLY A 7 19.04 6.16 17.91
C GLY A 7 17.61 6.71 17.93
N HIS A 8 17.01 6.98 16.75
CA HIS A 8 15.68 7.55 16.61
C HIS A 8 14.95 6.93 15.41
N VAL A 9 13.69 6.54 15.63
CA VAL A 9 12.75 6.21 14.55
C VAL A 9 12.11 7.52 14.10
N GLY A 10 12.65 8.13 13.03
CA GLY A 10 12.03 9.31 12.44
C GLY A 10 10.59 9.06 12.01
N LEU A 11 9.79 10.12 11.82
CA LEU A 11 8.36 10.03 11.45
C LEU A 11 8.08 9.09 10.26
N GLY A 12 8.98 9.03 9.27
CA GLY A 12 8.88 8.09 8.15
C GLY A 12 8.97 6.61 8.54
N GLY A 13 9.70 6.26 9.62
CA GLY A 13 9.78 4.88 10.12
C GLY A 13 8.49 4.43 10.79
N TRP A 14 7.88 5.28 11.62
CA TRP A 14 6.59 5.03 12.23
C TRP A 14 5.47 4.93 11.20
N TRP A 15 5.52 5.79 10.17
CA TRP A 15 4.60 5.72 9.05
C TRP A 15 4.69 4.40 8.29
N LEU A 16 5.91 3.96 7.93
CA LEU A 16 6.10 2.69 7.21
C LEU A 16 5.65 1.49 8.06
N PHE A 17 5.91 1.53 9.37
CA PHE A 17 5.38 0.52 10.30
C PHE A 17 3.85 0.47 10.27
N GLY A 18 3.17 1.62 10.38
CA GLY A 18 1.70 1.69 10.30
C GLY A 18 1.16 1.20 8.96
N LEU A 19 1.82 1.54 7.86
CA LEU A 19 1.47 1.06 6.51
C LEU A 19 1.57 -0.46 6.42
N VAL A 20 2.67 -1.06 6.90
CA VAL A 20 2.84 -2.52 6.90
C VAL A 20 1.76 -3.18 7.76
N MET A 21 1.49 -2.66 8.96
CA MET A 21 0.44 -3.18 9.83
C MET A 21 -0.96 -3.13 9.20
N LEU A 22 -1.28 -2.10 8.42
CA LEU A 22 -2.54 -2.01 7.67
C LEU A 22 -2.58 -2.98 6.48
N TRP A 23 -1.44 -3.16 5.82
CA TRP A 23 -1.32 -4.05 4.66
C TRP A 23 -1.36 -5.54 5.04
N THR A 24 -0.76 -5.92 6.17
CA THR A 24 -0.60 -7.33 6.58
C THR A 24 -1.93 -8.11 6.69
N PRO A 25 -3.00 -7.59 7.32
CA PRO A 25 -4.29 -8.28 7.38
C PRO A 25 -4.89 -8.55 6.00
N ALA A 26 -4.91 -7.55 5.11
CA ALA A 26 -5.44 -7.71 3.76
C ALA A 26 -4.63 -8.74 2.94
N HIS A 27 -3.30 -8.71 3.08
CA HIS A 27 -2.40 -9.64 2.44
C HIS A 27 -2.63 -11.10 2.91
N PHE A 28 -2.67 -11.33 4.21
CA PHE A 28 -2.87 -12.67 4.76
C PHE A 28 -4.27 -13.21 4.52
N TRP A 29 -5.30 -12.38 4.55
CA TRP A 29 -6.65 -12.83 4.22
C TRP A 29 -6.80 -13.23 2.75
N ALA A 30 -6.08 -12.59 1.83
CA ALA A 30 -6.04 -13.03 0.44
C ALA A 30 -5.41 -14.43 0.30
N LEU A 31 -4.36 -14.73 1.06
CA LEU A 31 -3.78 -16.08 1.14
C LEU A 31 -4.72 -17.07 1.81
N ALA A 32 -5.41 -16.64 2.88
CA ALA A 32 -6.35 -17.46 3.62
C ALA A 32 -7.53 -17.89 2.73
N LEU A 33 -8.01 -17.02 1.83
CA LEU A 33 -9.02 -17.35 0.83
C LEU A 33 -8.55 -18.47 -0.11
N LEU A 34 -7.29 -18.42 -0.56
CA LEU A 34 -6.70 -19.43 -1.45
C LEU A 34 -6.61 -20.81 -0.79
N LEU A 35 -6.23 -20.84 0.49
CA LEU A 35 -5.98 -22.05 1.29
C LEU A 35 -7.12 -22.37 2.25
N THR A 36 -8.33 -21.87 2.00
CA THR A 36 -9.47 -22.00 2.93
C THR A 36 -9.76 -23.46 3.29
N ASP A 37 -9.73 -24.35 2.30
CA ASP A 37 -10.03 -25.77 2.48
C ASP A 37 -8.94 -26.49 3.29
N ASP A 38 -7.67 -26.14 3.04
CA ASP A 38 -6.53 -26.67 3.80
C ASP A 38 -6.64 -26.22 5.27
N TYR A 39 -6.87 -24.93 5.51
CA TYR A 39 -7.06 -24.40 6.87
C TYR A 39 -8.26 -25.04 7.59
N ARG A 40 -9.36 -25.32 6.87
CA ARG A 40 -10.52 -26.02 7.44
C ARG A 40 -10.18 -27.46 7.82
N SER A 41 -9.42 -28.17 6.98
CA SER A 41 -9.07 -29.58 7.23
C SER A 41 -8.15 -29.78 8.46
N VAL A 42 -7.31 -28.79 8.76
CA VAL A 42 -6.44 -28.79 9.95
C VAL A 42 -7.03 -28.04 11.15
N GLY A 43 -8.26 -27.53 11.03
CA GLY A 43 -8.96 -26.84 12.12
C GLY A 43 -8.40 -25.46 12.50
N ILE A 44 -7.68 -24.78 11.61
CA ILE A 44 -7.14 -23.44 11.86
C ILE A 44 -8.23 -22.38 11.63
N PRO A 45 -8.62 -21.59 12.66
CA PRO A 45 -9.71 -20.63 12.56
C PRO A 45 -9.25 -19.31 11.90
N MET A 46 -9.10 -19.33 10.57
CA MET A 46 -8.87 -18.13 9.77
C MET A 46 -10.18 -17.40 9.46
N LEU A 47 -10.14 -16.08 9.21
CA LEU A 47 -11.33 -15.27 8.87
C LEU A 47 -12.24 -15.90 7.79
N PRO A 48 -11.73 -16.42 6.66
CA PRO A 48 -12.57 -17.09 5.65
C PRO A 48 -13.17 -18.42 6.14
N VAL A 49 -12.53 -19.12 7.07
CA VAL A 49 -13.04 -20.37 7.66
C VAL A 49 -14.18 -20.06 8.65
N VAL A 50 -14.05 -19.00 9.44
CA VAL A 50 -15.02 -18.65 10.50
C VAL A 50 -16.20 -17.81 10.00
N LYS A 51 -15.93 -16.85 9.11
CA LYS A 51 -16.92 -15.86 8.64
C LYS A 51 -17.26 -15.98 7.16
N GLY A 52 -16.61 -16.90 6.45
CA GLY A 52 -16.84 -17.13 5.04
C GLY A 52 -16.05 -16.18 4.12
N PRO A 53 -16.05 -16.50 2.82
CA PRO A 53 -15.26 -15.79 1.82
C PRO A 53 -15.77 -14.37 1.58
N GLU A 54 -17.09 -14.13 1.63
CA GLU A 54 -17.67 -12.79 1.42
C GLU A 54 -17.25 -11.77 2.47
N VAL A 55 -17.32 -12.13 3.75
CA VAL A 55 -16.91 -11.23 4.84
C VAL A 55 -15.44 -10.90 4.71
N THR A 56 -14.63 -11.91 4.35
CA THR A 56 -13.20 -11.77 4.14
C THR A 56 -12.89 -10.85 2.96
N GLY A 57 -13.57 -11.01 1.82
CA GLY A 57 -13.44 -10.11 0.66
C GLY A 57 -13.79 -8.66 0.98
N ARG A 58 -14.88 -8.42 1.75
CA ARG A 58 -15.23 -7.08 2.23
C ARG A 58 -14.18 -6.51 3.19
N ALA A 59 -13.63 -7.32 4.08
CA ALA A 59 -12.58 -6.90 5.00
C ALA A 59 -11.30 -6.53 4.24
N ILE A 60 -10.88 -7.35 3.28
CA ILE A 60 -9.75 -7.06 2.38
C ILE A 60 -9.95 -5.72 1.68
N ASN A 61 -11.15 -5.44 1.15
CA ASN A 61 -11.46 -4.16 0.52
C ASN A 61 -11.27 -2.97 1.46
N ARG A 62 -11.82 -3.03 2.68
CA ARG A 62 -11.68 -1.94 3.67
C ARG A 62 -10.20 -1.68 4.02
N TYR A 63 -9.44 -2.74 4.26
CA TYR A 63 -8.02 -2.61 4.55
C TYR A 63 -7.20 -2.17 3.34
N ALA A 64 -7.61 -2.50 2.11
CA ALA A 64 -6.99 -1.97 0.90
C ALA A 64 -7.15 -0.44 0.80
N TYR A 65 -8.35 0.09 1.08
CA TYR A 65 -8.57 1.54 1.16
C TYR A 65 -7.73 2.18 2.28
N ALA A 66 -7.69 1.58 3.46
CA ALA A 66 -6.87 2.08 4.56
C ALA A 66 -5.37 2.06 4.23
N THR A 67 -4.90 1.02 3.52
CA THR A 67 -3.51 0.91 3.04
C THR A 67 -3.19 1.99 2.01
N VAL A 68 -4.11 2.27 1.08
CA VAL A 68 -3.94 3.36 0.11
C VAL A 68 -3.94 4.73 0.77
N ALA A 69 -4.82 4.96 1.75
CA ALA A 69 -4.82 6.21 2.51
C ALA A 69 -3.49 6.38 3.26
N ALA A 70 -3.02 5.31 3.94
CA ALA A 70 -1.72 5.31 4.60
C ALA A 70 -0.57 5.54 3.62
N SER A 71 -0.58 4.92 2.43
CA SER A 71 0.50 5.08 1.46
C SER A 71 0.57 6.51 0.90
N LEU A 72 -0.57 7.17 0.71
CA LEU A 72 -0.65 8.57 0.29
C LEU A 72 -0.18 9.53 1.39
N LEU A 73 -0.45 9.24 2.66
CA LEU A 73 0.10 10.01 3.78
C LEU A 73 1.64 10.02 3.78
N GLY A 74 2.29 9.05 3.13
CA GLY A 74 3.73 9.01 2.91
C GLY A 74 4.27 10.27 2.22
N VAL A 75 3.50 10.87 1.32
CA VAL A 75 3.87 12.11 0.62
C VAL A 75 4.22 13.23 1.60
N LEU A 76 3.50 13.30 2.73
CA LEU A 76 3.65 14.35 3.75
C LEU A 76 4.71 14.00 4.79
N THR A 77 5.01 12.72 5.00
CA THR A 77 5.99 12.27 6.01
C THR A 77 7.41 12.21 5.49
N LEU A 78 7.59 12.28 4.16
CA LEU A 78 8.89 12.28 3.51
C LEU A 78 9.55 13.69 3.58
N PRO A 79 10.78 13.81 4.11
CA PRO A 79 11.49 15.10 4.18
C PRO A 79 11.82 15.72 2.82
N SER A 80 11.98 14.87 1.79
CA SER A 80 12.35 15.25 0.43
C SER A 80 11.77 14.23 -0.56
N GLY A 81 11.50 14.64 -1.80
CA GLY A 81 11.01 13.71 -2.83
C GLY A 81 9.55 13.28 -2.68
N GLY A 82 8.79 13.88 -1.76
CA GLY A 82 7.43 13.48 -1.42
C GLY A 82 6.47 13.53 -2.62
N LEU A 83 6.57 14.56 -3.47
CA LEU A 83 5.70 14.71 -4.63
C LEU A 83 6.00 13.67 -5.73
N PHE A 84 7.29 13.39 -5.97
CA PHE A 84 7.71 12.29 -6.84
C PHE A 84 7.15 10.95 -6.36
N TYR A 85 7.32 10.65 -5.07
CA TYR A 85 6.74 9.46 -4.45
C TYR A 85 5.21 9.41 -4.61
N GLY A 86 4.53 10.53 -4.36
CA GLY A 86 3.08 10.68 -4.49
C GLY A 86 2.57 10.39 -5.89
N LEU A 87 3.24 10.89 -6.92
CA LEU A 87 2.87 10.63 -8.31
C LEU A 87 3.10 9.16 -8.67
N MET A 88 4.23 8.59 -8.24
CA MET A 88 4.61 7.22 -8.58
C MET A 88 3.80 6.17 -7.82
N VAL A 89 3.26 6.47 -6.64
CA VAL A 89 2.47 5.51 -5.86
C VAL A 89 1.02 5.37 -6.38
N LEU A 90 0.49 6.34 -7.12
CA LEU A 90 -0.86 6.31 -7.69
C LEU A 90 -1.17 5.04 -8.52
N PRO A 91 -0.35 4.62 -9.51
CA PRO A 91 -0.63 3.40 -10.26
C PRO A 91 -0.63 2.14 -9.38
N PHE A 92 0.26 2.07 -8.38
CA PHE A 92 0.30 0.96 -7.43
C PHE A 92 -0.98 0.90 -6.59
N ASN A 93 -1.43 2.05 -6.08
CA ASN A 93 -2.67 2.18 -5.31
C ASN A 93 -3.91 1.85 -6.14
N GLY A 94 -4.01 2.39 -7.35
CA GLY A 94 -5.13 2.14 -8.27
C GLY A 94 -5.24 0.66 -8.62
N ARG A 95 -4.11 0.01 -8.90
CA ARG A 95 -4.08 -1.43 -9.18
C ARG A 95 -4.46 -2.28 -7.96
N LEU A 96 -3.98 -1.92 -6.76
CA LEU A 96 -4.33 -2.61 -5.51
C LEU A 96 -5.84 -2.55 -5.25
N LEU A 97 -6.44 -1.35 -5.36
CA LEU A 97 -7.88 -1.16 -5.16
C LEU A 97 -8.71 -1.92 -6.20
N GLN A 98 -8.32 -1.84 -7.48
CA GLN A 98 -9.00 -2.58 -8.55
C GLN A 98 -9.01 -4.09 -8.26
N MET A 99 -7.90 -4.66 -7.82
CA MET A 99 -7.80 -6.09 -7.53
C MET A 99 -8.58 -6.47 -6.27
N ALA A 100 -8.54 -5.65 -5.23
CA ALA A 100 -9.31 -5.86 -4.01
C ALA A 100 -10.82 -5.80 -4.29
N GLN A 101 -11.29 -4.82 -5.08
CA GLN A 101 -12.70 -4.66 -5.45
C GLN A 101 -13.20 -5.89 -6.21
N ARG A 102 -12.46 -6.30 -7.25
CA ARG A 102 -12.78 -7.51 -8.03
C ARG A 102 -12.80 -8.78 -7.19
N LEU A 103 -11.96 -8.88 -6.17
CA LEU A 103 -11.98 -10.01 -5.23
C LEU A 103 -13.20 -9.91 -4.29
N GLY A 104 -13.59 -8.72 -3.86
CA GLY A 104 -14.80 -8.53 -3.06
C GLY A 104 -16.11 -8.85 -3.79
N GLU A 105 -16.13 -8.66 -5.12
CA GLU A 105 -17.28 -9.03 -5.97
C GLU A 105 -17.39 -10.54 -6.18
N LEU A 106 -16.27 -11.25 -6.37
CA LEU A 106 -16.20 -12.70 -6.50
C LEU A 106 -15.18 -13.30 -5.52
N PRO A 107 -15.56 -13.46 -4.23
CA PRO A 107 -14.65 -13.89 -3.16
C PRO A 107 -14.17 -15.35 -3.27
N ASP A 108 -14.94 -16.21 -3.96
CA ASP A 108 -14.59 -17.63 -4.18
C ASP A 108 -13.60 -17.84 -5.33
N ASP A 109 -13.28 -16.79 -6.10
CA ASP A 109 -12.34 -16.88 -7.20
C ASP A 109 -10.88 -16.95 -6.67
N LYS A 110 -10.40 -18.19 -6.52
CA LYS A 110 -9.03 -18.51 -6.10
C LYS A 110 -7.96 -17.85 -7.00
N GLN A 111 -8.24 -17.61 -8.29
CA GLN A 111 -7.28 -16.95 -9.18
C GLN A 111 -7.14 -15.47 -8.83
N ARG A 112 -8.25 -14.77 -8.52
CA ARG A 112 -8.23 -13.38 -8.06
C ARG A 112 -7.52 -13.25 -6.71
N ALA A 113 -7.80 -14.15 -5.77
CA ALA A 113 -7.13 -14.17 -4.47
C ALA A 113 -5.60 -14.33 -4.62
N LYS A 114 -5.16 -15.30 -5.43
CA LYS A 114 -3.75 -15.52 -5.76
C LYS A 114 -3.12 -14.30 -6.46
N GLY A 115 -3.86 -13.68 -7.39
CA GLY A 115 -3.42 -12.47 -8.08
C GLY A 115 -3.19 -11.31 -7.10
N LEU A 116 -4.16 -11.05 -6.22
CA LEU A 116 -4.07 -9.99 -5.22
C LEU A 116 -2.91 -10.24 -4.26
N PHE A 117 -2.74 -11.47 -3.78
CA PHE A 117 -1.62 -11.86 -2.92
C PHE A 117 -0.27 -11.56 -3.59
N ARG A 118 -0.06 -12.00 -4.84
CA ARG A 118 1.18 -11.73 -5.58
C ARG A 118 1.41 -10.24 -5.81
N TRP A 119 0.37 -9.52 -6.22
CA TRP A 119 0.47 -8.07 -6.43
C TRP A 119 0.78 -7.33 -5.13
N SER A 120 0.20 -7.74 -4.01
CA SER A 120 0.42 -7.09 -2.71
C SER A 120 1.87 -7.19 -2.21
N ILE A 121 2.62 -8.25 -2.57
CA ILE A 121 4.06 -8.36 -2.31
C ILE A 121 4.83 -7.36 -3.17
N LEU A 122 4.52 -7.32 -4.47
CA LEU A 122 5.11 -6.35 -5.40
C LEU A 122 4.78 -4.90 -5.02
N TYR A 123 3.60 -4.67 -4.46
CA TYR A 123 3.17 -3.39 -3.94
C TYR A 123 4.09 -2.92 -2.81
N LEU A 124 4.30 -3.73 -1.77
CA LEU A 124 5.16 -3.34 -0.67
C LEU A 124 6.63 -3.19 -1.11
N PHE A 125 7.11 -4.08 -1.98
CA PHE A 125 8.44 -3.95 -2.58
C PHE A 125 8.57 -2.65 -3.39
N GLY A 126 7.54 -2.30 -4.17
CA GLY A 126 7.44 -1.06 -4.92
C GLY A 126 7.47 0.16 -4.01
N ILE A 127 6.69 0.17 -2.92
CA ILE A 127 6.73 1.25 -1.92
C ILE A 127 8.15 1.42 -1.36
N CYS A 128 8.80 0.33 -0.93
CA CYS A 128 10.17 0.39 -0.42
C CYS A 128 11.15 0.93 -1.47
N LEU A 129 11.03 0.50 -2.73
CA LEU A 129 11.85 0.99 -3.82
C LEU A 129 11.61 2.49 -4.08
N LEU A 130 10.35 2.93 -4.08
CA LEU A 130 10.00 4.34 -4.24
C LEU A 130 10.55 5.20 -3.11
N LEU A 131 10.57 4.70 -1.87
CA LEU A 131 11.20 5.40 -0.73
C LEU A 131 12.71 5.57 -0.94
N LEU A 132 13.39 4.58 -1.51
CA LEU A 132 14.81 4.67 -1.85
C LEU A 132 15.05 5.67 -2.99
N LEU A 133 14.22 5.63 -4.03
CA LEU A 133 14.31 6.57 -5.15
C LEU A 133 14.01 8.01 -4.71
N ALA A 134 13.03 8.22 -3.85
CA ALA A 134 12.68 9.52 -3.30
C ALA A 134 13.80 10.16 -2.46
N ARG A 135 14.74 9.35 -1.94
CA ARG A 135 15.94 9.84 -1.22
C ARG A 135 17.04 10.36 -2.15
N THR A 136 16.97 10.09 -3.45
CA THR A 136 17.97 10.58 -4.40
C THR A 136 17.83 12.10 -4.63
N THR A 137 18.94 12.77 -4.92
CA THR A 137 18.97 14.21 -5.22
C THR A 137 18.08 14.55 -6.41
N MET A 138 18.11 13.72 -7.46
CA MET A 138 17.27 13.88 -8.65
C MET A 138 15.77 13.89 -8.35
N ALA A 139 15.29 13.03 -7.45
CA ALA A 139 13.88 13.00 -7.06
C ALA A 139 13.49 14.20 -6.19
N ALA A 140 14.43 14.72 -5.39
CA ALA A 140 14.24 15.94 -4.62
C ALA A 140 14.13 17.16 -5.54
N ASP A 141 15.04 17.29 -6.52
CA ASP A 141 15.04 18.38 -7.50
C ASP A 141 13.76 18.37 -8.34
N PHE A 142 13.33 17.20 -8.81
CA PHE A 142 12.06 17.05 -9.51
C PHE A 142 10.88 17.52 -8.67
N SER A 143 10.82 17.13 -7.38
CA SER A 143 9.76 17.56 -6.48
C SER A 143 9.76 19.08 -6.27
N ASN A 144 10.95 19.68 -6.12
CA ASN A 144 11.09 21.13 -5.97
C ASN A 144 10.68 21.90 -7.22
N GLN A 145 11.03 21.41 -8.42
CA GLN A 145 10.60 21.99 -9.69
C GLN A 145 9.08 21.95 -9.86
N LEU A 146 8.46 20.84 -9.44
CA LEU A 146 7.02 20.69 -9.57
C LEU A 146 6.26 21.57 -8.57
N ILE A 147 6.80 21.71 -7.34
CA ILE A 147 6.28 22.65 -6.35
C ILE A 147 6.40 24.10 -6.88
N SER A 148 7.55 24.48 -7.44
CA SER A 148 7.73 25.84 -7.95
C SER A 148 6.72 26.17 -9.06
N LEU A 149 6.49 25.24 -10.00
CA LEU A 149 5.45 25.37 -11.04
C LEU A 149 4.03 25.51 -10.47
N LEU A 150 3.69 24.79 -9.41
CA LEU A 150 2.37 24.86 -8.76
C LEU A 150 2.17 26.13 -7.92
N THR A 151 3.26 26.75 -7.45
CA THR A 151 3.24 27.98 -6.63
C THR A 151 3.37 29.27 -7.43
N LEU A 152 3.62 29.19 -8.75
CA LEU A 152 3.58 30.38 -9.59
C LEU A 152 2.17 30.98 -9.54
N PRO A 153 2.00 32.28 -9.22
CA PRO A 153 0.72 32.94 -9.41
C PRO A 153 0.32 32.79 -10.90
N PRO A 154 -0.97 32.60 -11.23
CA PRO A 154 -1.40 32.62 -12.62
C PRO A 154 -0.84 33.91 -13.20
N ALA A 155 -0.05 33.78 -14.27
CA ALA A 155 0.58 34.89 -14.95
C ALA A 155 -0.43 36.03 -15.00
N SER A 156 -0.09 37.14 -14.33
CA SER A 156 -0.86 38.37 -14.39
C SER A 156 -1.18 38.61 -15.86
N ALA A 157 -2.45 38.43 -16.19
CA ALA A 157 -3.00 38.77 -17.49
C ALA A 157 -2.70 40.26 -17.70
N PHE A 158 -1.64 40.52 -18.48
CA PHE A 158 -1.39 41.78 -19.16
C PHE A 158 -1.58 41.51 -20.64
#